data_AF-A0A8I0HBJ7-F1
#
_entry.id   AF-A0A8I0HBJ7-F1
#
_cell.length_a   1.000
_cell.length_b   1.000
_cell.length_c   1.000
_cell.angle_alpha   90.00
_cell.angle_beta   90.00
_cell.angle_gamma   90.00
#
_symmetry.space_group_name_H-M   'P 1'
#
loop_
_entity.id
_entity.type
_entity.pdbx_description
1 polymer ?
#
loop_
_entity_poly.entity_id
_entity_poly.type
_entity_poly.pdbx_seq_one_letter_code
_entity_poly.pdbx_strand_id
1 'polypeptide(L)'
;SQELTSKRLRTAARLIKGEPCLVVAPIEAVMQRMAPPSVISAFTQTVRTGMVIEPASLLKKFIDAGYSREEMCEGRGQVCLRGGCIDIFP
;
A
#
# COMPACT_ATOMS: atom_id res chain seq x y z
N SER A 1 -5.36 7.67 -13.79
CA SER A 1 -3.94 7.94 -13.47
C SER A 1 -3.56 7.18 -12.20
N GLN A 2 -2.36 6.60 -12.15
CA GLN A 2 -1.82 5.94 -10.94
C GLN A 2 -1.80 6.88 -9.72
N GLU A 3 -1.58 8.18 -9.94
CA GLU A 3 -1.54 9.18 -8.88
C GLU A 3 -2.90 9.34 -8.17
N LEU A 4 -4.00 9.36 -8.94
CA LEU A 4 -5.35 9.44 -8.39
C LEU A 4 -5.70 8.18 -7.59
N THR A 5 -5.34 7.00 -8.09
CA THR A 5 -5.54 5.73 -7.38
C THR A 5 -4.78 5.72 -6.06
N SER A 6 -3.52 6.18 -6.05
CA SER A 6 -2.71 6.31 -4.82
C SER A 6 -3.35 7.29 -3.82
N LYS A 7 -3.84 8.45 -4.28
CA LYS A 7 -4.56 9.42 -3.43
C LYS A 7 -5.81 8.80 -2.81
N ARG A 8 -6.62 8.08 -3.59
CA ARG A 8 -7.84 7.40 -3.09
C ARG A 8 -7.51 6.32 -2.08
N LEU A 9 -6.52 5.46 -2.35
CA LEU A 9 -6.09 4.41 -1.43
C LEU A 9 -5.56 5.00 -0.11
N ARG A 10 -4.82 6.11 -0.17
CA ARG A 10 -4.33 6.81 1.02
C ARG A 10 -5.48 7.33 1.87
N THR A 11 -6.48 7.99 1.26
CA THR A 11 -7.66 8.47 1.98
C THR A 11 -8.47 7.31 2.57
N ALA A 12 -8.70 6.24 1.79
CA ALA A 12 -9.38 5.04 2.26
C ALA A 12 -8.63 4.39 3.44
N ALA A 13 -7.31 4.26 3.39
CA ALA A 13 -6.50 3.70 4.47
C ALA A 13 -6.63 4.49 5.78
N ARG A 14 -6.70 5.83 5.72
CA ARG A 14 -6.92 6.67 6.90
C ARG A 14 -8.31 6.48 7.49
N LEU A 15 -9.33 6.44 6.64
CA LEU A 15 -10.72 6.15 7.03
C LEU A 15 -10.84 4.77 7.70
N ILE A 16 -10.23 3.74 7.11
CA ILE A 16 -10.23 2.36 7.65
C ILE A 16 -9.56 2.30 9.02
N LYS A 17 -8.49 3.06 9.23
CA LYS A 17 -7.80 3.15 10.53
C LYS A 17 -8.56 3.98 11.57
N GLY A 18 -9.67 4.62 11.20
CA GLY A 18 -10.43 5.51 12.09
C GLY A 18 -9.69 6.80 12.41
N GLU A 19 -8.74 7.22 11.57
CA GLU A 19 -8.03 8.49 11.78
C GLU A 19 -8.97 9.68 11.56
N PRO A 20 -8.92 10.72 12.42
CA PRO A 20 -9.68 11.94 12.20
C PRO A 20 -9.34 12.58 10.85
N CYS A 21 -10.34 12.74 9.98
CA CYS A 21 -10.17 13.42 8.70
C CYS A 21 -11.47 14.05 8.17
N LEU A 22 -11.32 15.14 7.41
CA LEU A 22 -12.36 15.73 6.57
C LEU A 22 -12.11 15.30 5.12
N VAL A 23 -13.11 14.71 4.47
CA VAL A 23 -13.03 14.28 3.08
C VAL A 23 -13.99 15.14 2.24
N VAL A 24 -13.44 15.80 1.23
CA VAL A 24 -14.22 16.54 0.22
C VAL A 24 -14.09 15.79 -1.10
N ALA A 25 -15.22 15.41 -1.69
CA ALA A 25 -15.25 14.66 -2.94
C ALA A 25 -16.53 14.99 -3.72
N PRO A 26 -16.48 14.99 -5.07
CA PRO A 26 -17.68 15.11 -5.89
C PRO A 26 -18.53 13.83 -5.81
N ILE A 27 -19.82 13.93 -6.16
CA ILE A 27 -20.77 12.82 -5.99
C ILE A 27 -20.35 11.56 -6.77
N GLU A 28 -19.75 11.74 -7.94
CA GLU A 28 -19.24 10.67 -8.79
C GLU A 28 -18.14 9.87 -8.08
N ALA A 29 -17.28 10.54 -7.32
CA ALA A 29 -16.21 9.89 -6.58
C ALA A 29 -16.74 9.06 -5.41
N VAL A 30 -17.83 9.50 -4.78
CA VAL A 30 -18.52 8.80 -3.69
C VAL A 30 -19.24 7.55 -4.20
N MET A 31 -19.89 7.64 -5.37
CA MET A 31 -20.59 6.49 -5.97
C MET A 31 -19.65 5.42 -6.54
N GLN A 32 -18.39 5.77 -6.82
CA GLN A 32 -17.42 4.82 -7.36
C GLN A 32 -17.11 3.71 -6.34
N ARG A 33 -17.46 2.48 -6.72
CA ARG A 33 -17.18 1.28 -5.90
C ARG A 33 -15.67 1.05 -5.76
N MET A 34 -15.28 0.63 -4.57
CA MET A 34 -13.92 0.24 -4.22
C MET A 34 -13.93 -1.15 -3.57
N ALA A 35 -12.75 -1.77 -3.47
CA ALA A 35 -12.60 -3.01 -2.71
C ALA A 35 -13.10 -2.82 -1.26
N PRO A 36 -13.72 -3.85 -0.65
CA PRO A 36 -14.15 -3.77 0.74
C PRO A 36 -13.00 -3.40 1.68
N PRO A 37 -13.26 -2.69 2.80
CA PRO A 37 -12.25 -2.37 3.81
C PRO A 37 -11.41 -3.56 4.29
N SER A 38 -12.04 -4.74 4.40
CA SER A 38 -11.38 -5.98 4.80
C SER A 38 -10.32 -6.43 3.78
N VAL A 39 -10.62 -6.31 2.48
CA VAL A 39 -9.69 -6.64 1.40
C VAL A 39 -8.52 -5.66 1.40
N ILE A 40 -8.79 -4.35 1.49
CA ILE A 40 -7.73 -3.33 1.54
C ILE A 40 -6.81 -3.58 2.75
N SER A 41 -7.40 -3.91 3.91
CA SER A 41 -6.65 -4.19 5.13
C SER A 41 -5.80 -5.46 5.01
N ALA A 42 -6.31 -6.51 4.35
CA ALA A 42 -5.58 -7.77 4.17
C ALA A 42 -4.30 -7.61 3.32
N PHE A 43 -4.30 -6.65 2.38
CA PHE A 43 -3.13 -6.32 1.57
C PHE A 43 -2.34 -5.10 2.09
N THR A 44 -2.64 -4.62 3.29
CA THR A 44 -1.90 -3.51 3.93
C THR A 44 -0.87 -4.06 4.90
N GLN A 45 0.41 -3.77 4.65
CA GLN A 45 1.49 -4.14 5.55
C GLN A 45 1.94 -2.94 6.40
N THR A 46 1.94 -3.10 7.73
CA THR A 46 2.53 -2.13 8.65
C THR A 46 3.91 -2.63 9.07
N VAL A 47 4.93 -1.77 8.99
CA VAL A 47 6.29 -2.06 9.45
C VAL A 47 6.68 -0.99 10.46
N ARG A 48 7.32 -1.39 11.57
CA ARG A 48 7.75 -0.52 12.66
C ARG A 48 9.14 -0.94 13.14
N THR A 49 9.91 0.01 13.66
CA THR A 49 11.20 -0.28 14.30
C THR A 49 11.03 -1.31 15.43
N GLY A 50 11.94 -2.27 15.50
CA GLY A 50 11.90 -3.35 16.49
C GLY A 50 11.08 -4.58 16.07
N MET A 51 10.39 -4.55 14.92
CA MET A 51 9.77 -5.75 14.36
C MET A 51 10.83 -6.72 13.81
N VAL A 52 10.68 -8.00 14.12
CA VAL A 52 11.45 -9.08 13.50
C VAL A 52 10.62 -9.67 12.37
N ILE A 53 11.06 -9.49 11.13
CA ILE A 53 10.34 -9.95 9.93
C ILE A 53 11.36 -10.60 8.99
N GLU A 54 11.02 -11.77 8.47
CA GLU A 54 11.81 -12.48 7.48
C GLU A 54 11.70 -11.77 6.12
N PRO A 55 12.81 -11.34 5.49
CA PRO A 55 12.75 -10.53 4.27
C PRO A 55 11.99 -11.20 3.13
N ALA A 56 12.15 -12.50 2.88
CA ALA A 56 11.47 -13.15 1.75
C ALA A 56 9.95 -13.20 1.97
N SER A 57 9.49 -13.43 3.20
CA SER A 57 8.07 -13.32 3.57
C SER A 57 7.52 -11.91 3.33
N LEU A 58 8.27 -10.87 3.70
CA LEU A 58 7.87 -9.49 3.47
C LEU A 58 7.80 -9.16 1.98
N LEU A 59 8.80 -9.57 1.21
CA LEU A 59 8.83 -9.44 -0.25
C LEU A 59 7.60 -10.11 -0.88
N LYS A 60 7.28 -11.35 -0.48
CA LYS A 60 6.12 -12.08 -0.98
C LYS A 60 4.82 -11.31 -0.73
N LYS A 61 4.65 -10.73 0.47
CA LYS A 61 3.45 -9.93 0.78
C LYS A 61 3.30 -8.72 -0.14
N PHE A 62 4.39 -8.05 -0.50
CA PHE A 62 4.33 -6.93 -1.43
C PHE A 62 4.00 -7.38 -2.87
N ILE A 63 4.58 -8.49 -3.33
CA ILE A 63 4.23 -9.08 -4.62
C ILE A 63 2.75 -9.48 -4.66
N ASP A 64 2.26 -10.15 -3.61
CA ASP A 64 0.84 -10.53 -3.48
C ASP A 64 -0.08 -9.30 -3.45
N ALA A 65 0.40 -8.15 -2.94
CA ALA A 65 -0.30 -6.86 -2.96
C ALA A 65 -0.18 -6.09 -4.29
N GLY A 66 0.49 -6.67 -5.29
CA GLY A 66 0.59 -6.11 -6.65
C GLY A 66 1.82 -5.24 -6.90
N TYR A 67 2.84 -5.28 -6.05
CA TYR A 67 4.11 -4.61 -6.32
C TYR A 67 4.93 -5.40 -7.34
N SER A 68 5.63 -4.68 -8.22
CA SER A 68 6.61 -5.28 -9.13
C SER A 68 7.92 -5.51 -8.40
N ARG A 69 8.44 -6.74 -8.47
CA ARG A 69 9.79 -7.05 -7.99
C ARG A 69 10.81 -6.62 -9.06
N GLU A 70 11.67 -5.69 -8.69
CA GLU A 70 12.74 -5.17 -9.56
C GLU A 70 14.12 -5.40 -8.93
N GLU A 71 15.17 -5.25 -9.74
CA GLU A 71 16.55 -5.25 -9.23
C GLU A 71 16.88 -3.97 -8.45
N MET A 72 16.27 -2.85 -8.86
CA MET A 72 16.42 -1.53 -8.25
C MET A 72 15.05 -0.86 -8.14
N CYS A 73 14.73 -0.28 -6.99
CA CYS A 73 13.50 0.49 -6.81
C CYS A 73 13.68 1.93 -7.32
N GLU A 74 13.04 2.27 -8.42
CA GLU A 74 13.11 3.58 -9.09
C GLU A 74 11.76 4.31 -9.12
N GLY A 75 10.64 3.62 -8.86
CA GLY A 75 9.30 4.19 -8.96
C GLY A 75 8.25 3.52 -8.08
N ARG A 76 7.08 4.17 -7.95
CA ARG A 76 5.98 3.71 -7.09
C ARG A 76 5.50 2.32 -7.48
N GLY A 77 5.17 1.51 -6.48
CA GLY A 77 4.70 0.14 -6.67
C GLY A 77 5.84 -0.85 -6.94
N GLN A 78 7.10 -0.47 -6.72
CA GLN A 78 8.24 -1.38 -6.84
C GLN A 78 8.78 -1.82 -5.48
N VAL A 79 9.34 -3.03 -5.46
CA VAL A 79 10.06 -3.61 -4.33
C VAL A 79 11.33 -4.30 -4.83
N CYS A 80 12.45 -4.14 -4.12
CA CYS A 80 13.68 -4.85 -4.41
C CYS A 80 14.28 -5.46 -3.13
N LEU A 81 14.96 -6.59 -3.29
CA LEU A 81 15.66 -7.30 -2.22
C LEU A 81 17.12 -7.43 -2.63
N ARG A 82 18.00 -6.82 -1.84
CA ARG A 82 19.45 -6.81 -2.08
C ARG A 82 20.17 -7.31 -0.83
N GLY A 83 20.70 -8.52 -0.90
CA GLY A 83 21.24 -9.22 0.27
C GLY A 83 20.16 -9.40 1.34
N GLY A 84 20.35 -8.77 2.50
CA GLY A 84 19.41 -8.77 3.62
C GLY A 84 18.50 -7.54 3.70
N CYS A 85 18.61 -6.58 2.78
CA CYS A 85 17.87 -5.33 2.81
C CYS A 85 16.75 -5.32 1.77
N ILE A 86 15.58 -4.82 2.18
CA ILE A 86 14.44 -4.58 1.29
C ILE A 86 14.26 -3.07 1.12
N ASP A 87 14.23 -2.61 -0.14
CA ASP A 87 13.78 -1.27 -0.50
C ASP A 87 12.39 -1.36 -1.13
N ILE A 88 11.50 -0.43 -0.78
CA ILE A 88 10.10 -0.40 -1.22
C ILE A 88 9.73 1.04 -1.56
N PHE A 89 8.97 1.23 -2.64
CA PHE A 89 8.41 2.53 -3.02
C PHE A 89 6.86 2.52 -2.99
N PRO A 90 6.21 3.06 -1.93
CA PRO A 90 4.74 3.06 -1.78
C PRO A 90 3.93 4.08 -2.61
#